data_AF-A0A928WP17-F1
#
_entry.id   AF-A0A928WP17-F1
#
_cell.length_a   1.000
_cell.length_b   1.000
_cell.length_c   1.000
_cell.angle_alpha   90.00
_cell.angle_beta   90.00
_cell.angle_gamma   90.00
#
_symmetry.space_group_name_H-M   'P 1'
#
loop_
_entity.id
_entity.type
_entity.pdbx_description
1 polymer ?
#
loop_
_entity_poly.entity_id
_entity_poly.type
_entity_poly.pdbx_seq_one_letter_code
_entity_poly.pdbx_strand_id
1 'polypeptide(L)' 'MSAQHNKIKFPFWQYLNQPLFSRDSKLELNPRRFAYSWRIGLLERCLNKECDAKGPQQY' A
#
# COMPACT_ATOMS: atom_id res chain seq x y z
N MET A 1 9.48 -25.91 -6.64
CA MET A 1 8.70 -24.84 -5.99
C MET A 1 9.25 -23.52 -6.48
N SER A 2 8.52 -22.83 -7.37
CA SER A 2 9.00 -21.58 -7.94
C SER A 2 9.09 -20.55 -6.81
N ALA A 3 10.28 -20.00 -6.59
CA ALA A 3 10.47 -18.86 -5.71
C ALA A 3 9.73 -17.68 -6.36
N GLN A 4 8.43 -17.58 -6.11
CA GLN A 4 7.67 -16.36 -6.31
C GLN A 4 8.21 -15.38 -5.26
N HIS A 5 9.37 -14.81 -5.56
CA HIS A 5 9.84 -13.61 -4.92
C HIS A 5 8.76 -12.57 -5.20
N ASN A 6 7.82 -12.44 -4.26
CA ASN A 6 6.92 -11.32 -4.11
C ASN A 6 7.78 -10.07 -3.88
N LYS A 7 8.47 -9.62 -4.93
CA LYS A 7 9.22 -8.37 -4.95
C LYS A 7 8.16 -7.30 -4.76
N ILE A 8 8.12 -6.75 -3.56
CA ILE A 8 7.29 -5.59 -3.26
C ILE A 8 7.66 -4.55 -4.32
N LYS A 9 6.71 -4.24 -5.21
CA LYS A 9 6.91 -3.17 -6.21
C LYS A 9 7.08 -1.88 -5.43
N PHE A 10 8.26 -1.28 -5.54
CA PHE A 10 8.58 -0.07 -4.81
C PHE A 10 7.66 1.06 -5.29
N PRO A 11 6.88 1.69 -4.40
CA PRO A 11 5.97 2.78 -4.75
C PRO A 11 6.75 4.09 -4.94
N PHE A 12 7.48 4.19 -6.06
CA PHE A 12 8.42 5.28 -6.33
C PHE A 12 7.77 6.67 -6.27
N TRP A 13 6.62 6.84 -6.92
CA TRP A 13 5.92 8.13 -6.93
C TRP A 13 5.42 8.54 -5.55
N GLN A 14 4.92 7.60 -4.76
CA GLN A 14 4.45 7.89 -3.41
C GLN A 14 5.61 8.18 -2.45
N TYR A 15 6.78 7.60 -2.70
CA TYR A 15 8.00 7.93 -1.97
C TYR A 15 8.45 9.36 -2.25
N LEU A 16 8.44 9.80 -3.52
CA LEU A 16 8.80 11.18 -3.87
C LEU A 16 7.79 12.21 -3.35
N ASN A 17 6.51 11.83 -3.24
CA ASN A 17 5.44 12.69 -2.74
C ASN A 17 5.23 12.60 -1.22
N GLN A 18 6.20 12.07 -0.47
CA GLN A 18 6.13 12.03 0.98
C GLN A 18 6.02 13.45 1.58
N PRO A 19 5.20 13.66 2.61
CA PRO A 19 5.17 14.92 3.32
C PRO A 19 6.49 15.12 4.07
N LEU A 20 7.26 16.15 3.70
CA LEU A 20 8.58 16.40 4.30
C LEU A 20 8.49 16.99 5.72
N PHE A 21 7.41 17.70 6.03
CA PHE A 21 7.26 18.47 7.28
C PHE A 21 5.90 18.28 7.97
N SER A 22 5.25 17.15 7.76
CA SER A 22 3.97 16.87 8.43
C SER A 22 4.19 16.53 9.91
N ARG A 23 3.31 17.06 10.78
CA ARG A 23 3.26 16.64 12.19
C ARG A 23 2.74 15.21 12.35
N ASP A 24 1.90 14.78 11.41
CA ASP A 24 1.15 13.52 11.52
C ASP A 24 1.84 12.35 10.81
N SER A 25 2.79 12.64 9.91
CA SER A 25 3.51 11.60 9.16
C SER A 25 5.02 11.79 9.28
N LYS A 26 5.69 10.78 9.82
CA LYS A 26 7.15 10.73 9.89
C LYS A 26 7.73 10.56 8.49
N LEU A 27 8.67 11.44 8.13
CA LEU A 27 9.46 11.28 6.91
C LEU A 27 10.30 10.00 6.98
N GLU A 28 10.09 9.08 6.04
CA GLU A 28 10.79 7.79 6.00
C GLU A 28 11.74 7.76 4.80
N LEU A 29 13.01 8.06 5.04
CA LEU A 29 14.06 8.11 4.01
C LEU A 29 14.63 6.72 3.63
N ASN A 30 14.23 5.66 4.34
CA ASN A 30 14.63 4.31 4.00
C ASN A 30 13.62 3.73 2.98
N PRO A 31 14.03 3.50 1.71
CA PRO A 31 13.10 3.10 0.66
C PRO A 31 12.43 1.74 0.95
N ARG A 32 13.18 0.80 1.53
CA ARG A 32 12.66 -0.53 1.87
C ARG A 32 11.59 -0.41 2.96
N ARG A 33 11.86 0.38 4.00
CA ARG A 33 10.92 0.60 5.11
C ARG A 33 9.66 1.31 4.62
N PHE A 34 9.80 2.34 3.79
CA PHE A 34 8.67 3.00 3.16
C PHE A 34 7.81 2.04 2.34
N ALA A 35 8.42 1.17 1.52
CA ALA A 35 7.68 0.22 0.70
C ALA A 35 6.78 -0.71 1.52
N TYR A 36 7.27 -1.17 2.68
CA TYR A 36 6.49 -1.98 3.61
C TYR A 36 5.34 -1.18 4.23
N SER A 37 5.63 -0.02 4.82
CA SER A 37 4.61 0.83 5.44
C SER A 37 3.52 1.25 4.44
N TRP A 38 3.93 1.63 3.23
CA TRP A 38 3.00 1.98 2.15
C TRP A 38 2.11 0.81 1.75
N ARG A 39 2.67 -0.41 1.64
CA ARG A 39 1.90 -1.60 1.30
C ARG A 39 0.88 -1.95 2.39
N ILE A 40 1.27 -1.85 3.66
CA ILE A 40 0.35 -2.06 4.78
C ILE A 40 -0.80 -1.06 4.72
N GLY A 41 -0.51 0.23 4.61
CA GLY A 41 -1.56 1.26 4.51
C GLY A 41 -2.41 1.16 3.25
N LEU A 42 -1.90 0.58 2.16
CA LEU A 42 -2.73 0.24 0.99
C LEU A 42 -3.71 -0.89 1.33
N LEU A 43 -3.23 -1.96 1.96
CA LEU A 43 -4.05 -3.11 2.35
C LEU A 43 -5.13 -2.70 3.34
N GLU A 44 -4.82 -1.89 4.34
CA GLU A 44 -5.80 -1.35 5.30
C GLU A 44 -6.89 -0.53 4.61
N ARG A 45 -6.52 0.33 3.65
CA ARG A 45 -7.50 1.09 2.86
C ARG A 45 -8.37 0.20 1.99
N CYS A 46 -7.81 -0.87 1.42
CA CYS A 46 -8.59 -1.84 0.65
C CYS A 46 -9.51 -2.66 1.55
N LEU A 47 -9.07 -2.99 2.76
CA LEU A 47 -9.88 -3.72 3.74
C LEU A 47 -11.07 -2.87 4.23
N ASN A 48 -10.85 -1.58 4.43
CA ASN A 48 -11.89 -0.64 4.84
C ASN A 48 -12.81 -0.19 3.70
N LYS A 49 -12.50 -0.54 2.44
CA LYS A 49 -13.43 -0.31 1.33
C LYS A 49 -14.52 -1.37 1.36
N GLU A 50 -15.77 -0.92 1.28
CA GLU A 50 -16.88 -1.83 1.05
C GLU A 50 -16.65 -2.59 -0.26
N CYS A 51 -16.83 -3.91 -0.22
CA CYS A 51 -16.68 -4.75 -1.39
C CYS A 51 -17.90 -4.55 -2.30
N ASP A 52 -17.73 -3.73 -3.35
CA ASP A 52 -18.74 -3.52 -4.40
C ASP A 52 -19.01 -4.77 -5.27
N ALA A 53 -18.34 -5.89 -4.98
CA ALA A 53 -18.63 -7.18 -5.59
C ALA A 53 -19.99 -7.69 -5.10
N LYS A 54 -21.07 -7.07 -5.58
CA LYS A 54 -22.40 -7.68 -5.62
C LYS A 54 -22.24 -8.94 -6.47
N GLY A 55 -22.24 -10.10 -5.83
CA GLY A 55 -22.27 -11.38 -6.55
C GLY A 55 -23.43 -11.38 -7.54
N PRO A 56 -23.36 -12.19 -8.63
CA PRO A 56 -24.44 -12.27 -9.60
C PRO A 56 -25.75 -12.53 -8.84
N GLN A 57 -26.67 -11.58 -8.93
CA GLN A 57 -28.01 -11.69 -8.34
C GLN A 57 -28.67 -12.90 -9.00
N GLN A 58 -28.77 -14.01 -8.27
CA GLN A 58 -29.52 -15.17 -8.72
C GLN A 58 -31.01 -14.80 -8.63
N TYR A 59 -31.63 -14.65 -9.79
CA TYR A 59 -33.08 -14.50 -9.98
C TYR A 59 -33.70 -15.86 -10.29
#